data_AF-A0A6U5DE34-F1
#
_entry.id   AF-A0A6U5DE34-F1
#
_cell.length_a   1.000
_cell.length_b   1.000
_cell.length_c   1.000
_cell.angle_alpha   90.00
_cell.angle_beta   90.00
_cell.angle_gamma   90.00
#
_symmetry.space_group_name_H-M   'P 1'
#
loop_
_entity.id
_entity.type
_entity.pdbx_description
1 polymer ?
#
loop_
_entity_poly.entity_id
_entity_poly.type
_entity_poly.pdbx_seq_one_letter_code
_entity_poly.pdbx_strand_id
1 'polypeptide(L)'
;MRDDDRWRPDERERERDRDRRERDRRRDDGEYRERRRERDGDYRSDRHEEGERSRDKERERERDRRDGEDDWREEDRRERRDRDGEASASSFIELARLRDELREAEARLHQLKEEVRQEEEEEERERPSAYISDWHAQGPSQGSATSMPARPLGAFSMILIACGDGGPRSVEDGRMRCKKARERILAGSDFNVKQPPKPKEIRRRFADAAKKQSDDQTASKGGDLGEVFSGALPEAVEAAARLLEVGGVSAEVLSEVGMHLLLRTG
;
A
#
# COMPACT_ATOMS: atom_id res chain seq x y z
N MET A 1 21.23 55.72 123.53
CA MET A 1 20.98 56.12 122.14
C MET A 1 21.91 55.30 121.26
N ARG A 2 21.36 54.75 120.17
CA ARG A 2 22.08 53.93 119.21
C ARG A 2 22.95 54.83 118.35
N ASP A 3 24.19 54.47 118.11
CA ASP A 3 24.92 54.93 116.93
C ASP A 3 25.52 53.70 116.23
N ASP A 4 24.87 53.37 115.12
CA ASP A 4 25.23 52.34 114.16
C ASP A 4 26.44 52.82 113.34
N ASP A 5 27.66 52.48 113.74
CA ASP A 5 28.85 52.64 112.89
C ASP A 5 28.86 51.58 111.79
N ARG A 6 28.18 51.97 110.71
CA ARG A 6 27.98 51.27 109.46
C ARG A 6 29.32 50.96 108.78
N TRP A 7 29.71 49.68 108.80
CA TRP A 7 30.80 49.07 108.03
C TRP A 7 30.92 49.68 106.61
N ARG A 8 32.05 50.34 106.32
CA ARG A 8 32.41 50.84 104.98
C ARG A 8 33.59 50.03 104.44
N PRO A 9 33.39 49.11 103.48
CA PRO A 9 34.48 48.37 102.87
C PRO A 9 35.44 49.30 102.10
N ASP A 10 36.75 49.03 102.25
CA ASP A 10 37.88 49.72 101.60
C ASP A 10 37.69 49.76 100.09
N GLU A 11 37.98 50.90 99.45
CA GLU A 11 37.84 51.11 98.00
C GLU A 11 38.59 50.04 97.18
N ARG A 12 39.76 49.59 97.68
CA ARG A 12 40.55 48.54 97.02
C ARG A 12 39.87 47.17 97.04
N GLU A 13 39.00 46.92 98.01
CA GLU A 13 38.25 45.67 98.12
C GLU A 13 37.05 45.67 97.16
N ARG A 14 36.36 46.82 97.05
CA ARG A 14 35.27 47.02 96.08
C ARG A 14 35.75 46.90 94.64
N GLU A 15 36.96 47.39 94.34
CA GLU A 15 37.56 47.30 93.01
C GLU A 15 37.90 45.85 92.64
N ARG A 16 38.50 45.08 93.56
CA ARG A 16 38.76 43.64 93.35
C ARG A 16 37.48 42.83 93.17
N ASP A 17 36.44 43.14 93.93
CA ASP A 17 35.14 42.49 93.79
C ASP A 17 34.47 42.85 92.45
N ARG A 18 34.64 44.08 91.98
CA ARG A 18 34.16 44.50 90.66
C ARG A 18 34.89 43.73 89.55
N ASP A 19 36.20 43.62 89.65
CA ASP A 19 37.04 42.88 88.70
C ASP A 19 36.77 41.37 88.69
N ARG A 20 36.47 40.76 89.85
CA ARG A 20 36.03 39.36 89.93
C ARG A 20 34.69 39.19 89.23
N ARG A 21 33.70 40.02 89.56
CA ARG A 21 32.36 39.96 88.95
C ARG A 21 32.42 40.21 87.44
N GLU A 22 33.34 41.05 86.96
CA GLU A 22 33.50 41.29 85.53
C GLU A 22 34.18 40.11 84.83
N ARG A 23 35.17 39.47 85.46
CA ARG A 23 35.76 38.22 84.96
C ARG A 23 34.75 37.09 84.91
N ASP A 24 33.95 36.90 85.96
CA ASP A 24 32.92 35.86 86.03
C ASP A 24 31.85 36.10 84.95
N ARG A 25 31.38 37.35 84.77
CA ARG A 25 30.46 37.69 83.66
C ARG A 25 31.03 37.38 82.28
N ARG A 26 32.29 37.74 82.03
CA ARG A 26 32.93 37.45 80.73
C ARG A 26 33.09 35.95 80.49
N ARG A 27 33.30 35.17 81.56
CA ARG A 27 33.36 33.71 81.50
C ARG A 27 31.99 33.11 81.19
N ASP A 28 30.95 33.54 81.90
CA ASP A 28 29.56 33.11 81.67
C ASP A 28 29.08 33.47 80.26
N ASP A 29 29.42 34.68 79.78
CA ASP A 29 29.13 35.11 78.41
C ASP A 29 29.88 34.27 77.36
N GLY A 30 31.11 33.87 77.66
CA GLY A 30 31.91 32.96 76.84
C GLY A 30 31.28 31.56 76.76
N GLU A 31 30.96 30.97 77.91
CA GLU A 31 30.32 29.65 78.01
C GLU A 31 28.93 29.63 77.35
N TYR A 32 28.16 30.72 77.48
CA TYR A 32 26.87 30.85 76.80
C TYR A 32 27.01 30.89 75.27
N ARG A 33 28.01 31.62 74.76
CA ARG A 33 28.29 31.70 73.32
C ARG A 33 28.76 30.36 72.75
N GLU A 34 29.55 29.60 73.51
CA GLU A 34 30.05 28.29 73.11
C GLU A 34 28.91 27.25 73.03
N ARG A 35 28.10 27.12 74.09
CA ARG A 35 26.91 26.23 74.09
C ARG A 35 25.92 26.55 72.97
N ARG A 36 25.78 27.84 72.61
CA ARG A 36 24.93 28.25 71.48
C ARG A 36 25.52 27.82 70.14
N ARG A 37 26.84 27.93 69.95
CA ARG A 37 27.51 27.48 68.72
C ARG A 37 27.45 25.96 68.56
N GLU A 38 27.60 25.20 69.64
CA GLU A 38 27.43 23.75 69.64
C GLU A 38 26.00 23.39 69.26
N ARG A 39 24.99 23.96 69.93
CA ARG A 39 23.58 23.72 69.60
C ARG A 39 23.23 24.10 68.16
N ASP A 40 23.70 25.25 67.68
CA ASP A 40 23.47 25.68 66.30
C ASP A 40 24.23 24.81 65.29
N GLY A 41 25.37 24.22 65.68
CA GLY A 41 26.15 23.26 64.91
C GLY A 41 25.47 21.90 64.80
N ASP A 42 25.01 21.35 65.92
CA ASP A 42 24.25 20.11 65.98
C ASP A 42 22.96 20.21 65.15
N TYR A 43 22.23 21.33 65.29
CA TYR A 43 21.00 21.57 64.53
C TYR A 43 21.24 21.68 63.02
N ARG A 44 22.42 22.16 62.59
CA ARG A 44 22.80 22.19 61.17
C ARG A 44 23.20 20.80 60.67
N SER A 45 23.85 20.00 61.50
CA SER A 45 24.24 18.63 61.19
C SER A 45 23.01 17.74 61.00
N ASP A 46 22.07 17.77 61.93
CA ASP A 46 20.83 16.99 61.88
C ASP A 46 20.02 17.31 60.62
N ARG A 47 19.91 18.60 60.26
CA ARG A 47 19.21 19.04 59.06
C ARG A 47 19.90 18.60 57.77
N HIS A 48 21.23 18.50 57.78
CA HIS A 48 22.00 17.97 56.65
C HIS A 48 21.76 16.47 56.47
N GLU A 49 21.83 15.71 57.58
CA GLU A 49 21.56 14.26 57.56
C GLU A 49 20.12 13.93 57.14
N GLU A 50 19.12 14.68 57.63
CA GLU A 50 17.73 14.51 57.20
C GLU A 50 17.55 14.83 55.71
N GLY A 51 18.26 15.84 55.21
CA GLY A 51 18.29 16.21 53.80
C GLY A 51 18.89 15.11 52.93
N GLU A 52 19.98 14.48 53.36
CA GLU A 52 20.61 13.35 52.66
C GLU A 52 19.73 12.11 52.65
N ARG A 53 19.17 11.71 53.80
CA ARG A 53 18.24 10.57 53.90
C ARG A 53 16.99 10.76 53.03
N SER A 54 16.51 12.00 52.90
CA SER A 54 15.37 12.33 52.04
C SER A 54 15.72 12.20 50.56
N ARG A 55 16.92 12.66 50.15
CA ARG A 55 17.42 12.51 48.78
C ARG A 55 17.67 11.05 48.41
N ASP A 56 18.18 10.24 49.33
CA ASP A 56 18.41 8.82 49.09
C ASP A 56 17.10 8.06 48.88
N LYS A 57 16.08 8.33 49.71
CA LYS A 57 14.72 7.79 49.51
C LYS A 57 14.09 8.23 48.19
N GLU A 58 14.35 9.46 47.75
CA GLU A 58 13.86 9.94 46.46
C GLU A 58 14.57 9.24 45.29
N ARG A 59 15.88 9.04 45.37
CA ARG A 59 16.67 8.28 44.39
C ARG A 59 16.24 6.82 44.30
N GLU A 60 15.94 6.20 45.44
CA GLU A 60 15.44 4.81 45.51
C GLU A 60 14.07 4.70 44.82
N ARG A 61 13.13 5.59 45.15
CA ARG A 61 11.82 5.67 44.47
C ARG A 61 11.93 5.93 42.97
N GLU A 62 12.91 6.73 42.55
CA GLU A 62 13.14 7.00 41.12
C GLU A 62 13.71 5.77 40.40
N ARG A 63 14.58 4.99 41.05
CA ARG A 63 15.07 3.70 40.54
C ARG A 63 13.92 2.71 40.39
N ASP A 64 13.12 2.51 41.43
CA ASP A 64 11.98 1.57 41.39
C ASP A 64 10.99 1.91 40.27
N ARG A 65 10.74 3.21 40.02
CA ARG A 65 9.90 3.65 38.88
C ARG A 65 10.54 3.34 37.54
N ARG A 66 11.84 3.58 37.38
CA ARG A 66 12.55 3.28 36.13
C ARG A 66 12.59 1.78 35.86
N ASP A 67 12.90 0.99 36.89
CA ASP A 67 12.94 -0.47 36.80
C ASP A 67 11.55 -1.03 36.46
N GLY A 68 10.48 -0.49 37.06
CA GLY A 68 9.10 -0.86 36.70
C GLY A 68 8.66 -0.41 35.29
N GLU A 69 9.12 0.77 34.83
CA GLU A 69 8.88 1.22 33.45
C GLU A 69 9.64 0.37 32.42
N ASP A 70 10.87 -0.04 32.73
CA ASP A 70 11.69 -0.89 31.87
C ASP A 70 11.12 -2.31 31.78
N ASP A 71 10.61 -2.87 32.89
CA ASP A 71 9.94 -4.17 32.92
C ASP A 71 8.66 -4.16 32.08
N TRP A 72 7.81 -3.14 32.23
CA TRP A 72 6.60 -2.98 31.41
C TRP A 72 6.93 -2.82 29.92
N ARG A 73 8.00 -2.09 29.57
CA ARG A 73 8.47 -1.95 28.19
C ARG A 73 9.00 -3.27 27.63
N GLU A 74 9.62 -4.11 28.45
CA GLU A 74 10.12 -5.41 28.02
C GLU A 74 8.96 -6.39 27.79
N GLU A 75 7.94 -6.37 28.65
CA GLU A 75 6.71 -7.16 28.51
C GLU A 75 5.94 -6.78 27.23
N ASP A 76 5.69 -5.48 26.97
CA ASP A 76 5.02 -5.02 25.74
C ASP A 76 5.81 -5.41 24.47
N ARG A 77 7.15 -5.39 24.53
CA ARG A 77 8.01 -5.86 23.41
C ARG A 77 7.87 -7.35 23.17
N ARG A 78 7.71 -8.17 24.22
CA ARG A 78 7.50 -9.62 24.10
C ARG A 78 6.14 -9.91 23.49
N GLU A 79 5.07 -9.31 24.00
CA GLU A 79 3.72 -9.50 23.46
C GLU A 79 3.59 -9.10 21.99
N ARG A 80 4.26 -8.01 21.58
CA ARG A 80 4.30 -7.60 20.16
C ARG A 80 4.99 -8.64 19.29
N ARG A 81 6.12 -9.20 19.74
CA ARG A 81 6.83 -10.26 19.01
C ARG A 81 5.98 -11.51 18.85
N ASP A 82 5.25 -11.89 19.90
CA ASP A 82 4.37 -13.06 19.86
C ASP A 82 3.20 -12.84 18.90
N ARG A 83 2.53 -11.67 18.99
CA ARG A 83 1.47 -11.28 18.03
C ARG A 83 1.96 -11.23 16.59
N ASP A 84 3.13 -10.64 16.35
CA ASP A 84 3.73 -10.55 15.01
C ASP A 84 4.12 -11.95 14.50
N GLY A 85 4.59 -12.83 15.39
CA GLY A 85 4.91 -14.23 15.08
C GLY A 85 3.67 -15.05 14.72
N GLU A 86 2.59 -14.94 15.51
CA GLU A 86 1.31 -15.60 15.26
C GLU A 86 0.64 -15.09 13.97
N ALA A 87 0.64 -13.77 13.75
CA ALA A 87 0.14 -13.17 12.52
C ALA A 87 0.94 -13.63 11.29
N SER A 88 2.27 -13.76 11.44
CA SER A 88 3.14 -14.28 10.39
C SER A 88 2.88 -15.76 10.10
N ALA A 89 2.66 -16.58 11.12
CA ALA A 89 2.32 -17.99 10.96
C ALA A 89 0.95 -18.18 10.31
N SER A 90 -0.06 -17.43 10.75
CA SER A 90 -1.41 -17.45 10.15
C SER A 90 -1.36 -17.02 8.69
N SER A 91 -0.60 -15.98 8.38
CA SER A 91 -0.41 -15.51 7.00
C SER A 91 0.32 -16.55 6.13
N PHE A 92 1.29 -17.27 6.70
CA PHE A 92 2.02 -18.32 5.99
C PHE A 92 1.15 -19.54 5.68
N ILE A 93 0.27 -19.94 6.61
CA ILE A 93 -0.69 -21.03 6.39
C ILE A 93 -1.70 -20.65 5.30
N GLU A 94 -2.25 -19.44 5.34
CA GLU A 94 -3.15 -18.94 4.29
C GLU A 94 -2.45 -18.87 2.93
N LEU A 95 -1.20 -18.38 2.87
CA LEU A 95 -0.43 -18.38 1.63
C LEU A 95 -0.16 -19.80 1.09
N ALA A 96 0.12 -20.76 1.96
CA ALA A 96 0.31 -22.15 1.56
C ALA A 96 -0.98 -22.75 0.97
N ARG A 97 -2.12 -22.50 1.62
CA ARG A 97 -3.44 -22.92 1.15
C ARG A 97 -3.78 -22.30 -0.21
N LEU A 98 -3.61 -20.99 -0.35
CA LEU A 98 -3.87 -20.28 -1.61
C LEU A 98 -2.97 -20.78 -2.75
N ARG A 99 -1.71 -21.11 -2.45
CA ARG A 99 -0.80 -21.69 -3.44
C ARG A 99 -1.27 -23.07 -3.89
N ASP A 100 -1.77 -23.89 -2.99
CA ASP A 100 -2.28 -25.23 -3.34
C ASP A 100 -3.59 -25.13 -4.14
N GLU A 101 -4.50 -24.22 -3.76
CA GLU A 101 -5.71 -23.90 -4.53
C GLU A 101 -5.37 -23.39 -5.95
N LEU A 102 -4.32 -22.58 -6.10
CA LEU A 102 -3.84 -22.11 -7.39
C LEU A 102 -3.33 -23.26 -8.26
N ARG A 103 -2.54 -24.19 -7.69
CA ARG A 103 -2.06 -25.38 -8.43
C ARG A 103 -3.21 -26.25 -8.90
N GLU A 104 -4.25 -26.44 -8.08
CA GLU A 104 -5.44 -27.18 -8.48
C GLU A 104 -6.20 -26.47 -9.60
N ALA A 105 -6.34 -25.15 -9.53
CA ALA A 105 -6.98 -24.37 -10.58
C ALA A 105 -6.19 -24.42 -11.91
N GLU A 106 -4.86 -24.34 -11.85
CA GLU A 106 -3.97 -24.49 -13.00
C GLU A 106 -4.11 -25.88 -13.64
N ALA A 107 -4.17 -26.94 -12.84
CA ALA A 107 -4.38 -28.30 -13.32
C ALA A 107 -5.74 -28.47 -14.01
N ARG A 108 -6.82 -27.89 -13.44
CA ARG A 108 -8.16 -27.90 -14.05
C ARG A 108 -8.18 -27.14 -15.37
N LEU A 109 -7.52 -25.99 -15.45
CA LEU A 109 -7.40 -25.24 -16.70
C LEU A 109 -6.64 -26.02 -17.77
N HIS A 110 -5.58 -26.74 -17.39
CA HIS A 110 -4.87 -27.61 -18.33
C HIS A 110 -5.77 -28.75 -18.84
N GLN A 111 -6.56 -29.37 -17.96
CA GLN A 111 -7.51 -30.42 -18.37
C GLN A 111 -8.56 -29.88 -19.34
N LEU A 112 -9.20 -28.74 -19.01
CA LEU A 112 -10.20 -28.11 -19.89
C LEU A 112 -9.62 -27.72 -21.25
N LYS A 113 -8.36 -27.25 -21.29
CA LYS A 113 -7.70 -26.94 -22.57
C LYS A 113 -7.50 -28.18 -23.43
N GLU A 114 -7.13 -29.31 -22.82
CA GLU A 114 -7.02 -30.57 -23.56
C GLU A 114 -8.37 -31.09 -24.02
N GLU A 115 -9.42 -30.95 -23.21
CA GLU A 115 -10.80 -31.29 -23.60
C GLU A 115 -11.26 -30.46 -24.81
N VAL A 116 -11.09 -29.12 -24.76
CA VAL A 116 -11.43 -28.24 -25.90
C VAL A 116 -10.64 -28.63 -27.14
N ARG A 117 -9.33 -28.93 -27.02
CA ARG A 117 -8.51 -29.38 -28.15
C ARG A 117 -9.05 -30.69 -28.75
N GLN A 118 -9.49 -31.62 -27.90
CA GLN A 118 -10.07 -32.88 -28.35
C GLN A 118 -11.43 -32.66 -29.02
N GLU A 119 -12.29 -31.82 -28.47
CA GLU A 119 -13.56 -31.45 -29.08
C GLU A 119 -13.35 -30.76 -30.44
N GLU A 120 -12.36 -29.87 -30.57
CA GLU A 120 -11.99 -29.27 -31.85
C GLU A 120 -11.49 -30.29 -32.87
N GLU A 121 -10.64 -31.24 -32.45
CA GLU A 121 -10.14 -32.33 -33.31
C GLU A 121 -11.26 -33.31 -33.71
N GLU A 122 -12.20 -33.59 -32.82
CA GLU A 122 -13.38 -34.40 -33.08
C GLU A 122 -14.35 -33.67 -34.01
N GLU A 123 -14.61 -32.37 -33.79
CA GLU A 123 -15.40 -31.55 -34.71
C GLU A 123 -14.74 -31.49 -36.10
N GLU A 124 -13.41 -31.36 -36.17
CA GLU A 124 -12.67 -31.36 -37.44
C GLU A 124 -12.73 -32.73 -38.14
N ARG A 125 -12.76 -33.84 -37.40
CA ARG A 125 -12.94 -35.20 -37.93
C ARG A 125 -14.38 -35.49 -38.35
N GLU A 126 -15.35 -35.00 -37.58
CA GLU A 126 -16.78 -35.19 -37.82
C GLU A 126 -17.32 -34.22 -38.87
N ARG A 127 -16.60 -33.15 -39.20
CA ARG A 127 -16.88 -32.31 -40.36
C ARG A 127 -16.93 -33.22 -41.61
N PRO A 128 -18.12 -33.43 -42.19
CA PRO A 128 -18.22 -34.20 -43.42
C PRO A 128 -17.40 -33.48 -44.49
N SER A 129 -16.57 -34.21 -45.23
CA SER A 129 -15.86 -33.74 -46.43
C SER A 129 -16.80 -33.29 -47.58
N ALA A 130 -18.05 -32.94 -47.28
CA ALA A 130 -19.12 -32.61 -48.21
C ALA A 130 -19.13 -31.13 -48.64
N TYR A 131 -18.02 -30.40 -48.47
CA TYR A 131 -17.89 -29.04 -49.02
C TYR A 131 -16.72 -28.87 -49.99
N ILE A 132 -16.26 -29.97 -50.61
CA ILE A 132 -15.40 -29.92 -51.80
C ILE A 132 -15.82 -31.06 -52.76
N SER A 133 -17.00 -30.94 -53.39
CA SER A 133 -17.31 -31.70 -54.60
C SER A 133 -18.58 -31.20 -55.32
N ASP A 134 -18.67 -29.91 -55.62
CA ASP A 134 -19.64 -29.48 -56.67
C ASP A 134 -19.20 -28.26 -57.51
N TRP A 135 -17.91 -27.88 -57.47
CA TRP A 135 -17.39 -26.75 -58.25
C TRP A 135 -16.56 -27.15 -59.49
N HIS A 136 -16.60 -28.42 -59.91
CA HIS A 136 -15.90 -28.89 -61.11
C HIS A 136 -16.73 -29.78 -62.04
N ALA A 137 -17.95 -29.34 -62.39
CA ALA A 137 -18.71 -29.97 -63.49
C ALA A 137 -19.13 -29.00 -64.61
N GLN A 138 -18.72 -27.72 -64.58
CA GLN A 138 -18.83 -26.82 -65.73
C GLN A 138 -17.59 -25.92 -65.77
N GLY A 139 -16.61 -26.29 -66.60
CA GLY A 139 -15.47 -25.42 -66.88
C GLY A 139 -15.91 -24.25 -67.77
N PRO A 140 -15.60 -22.99 -67.42
CA PRO A 140 -15.70 -21.91 -68.38
C PRO A 140 -14.38 -21.75 -69.15
N SER A 141 -14.58 -21.48 -70.43
CA SER A 141 -13.60 -20.98 -71.40
C SER A 141 -12.61 -19.97 -70.84
N GLN A 142 -11.41 -19.98 -71.42
CA GLN A 142 -10.33 -19.00 -71.23
C GLN A 142 -10.84 -17.56 -71.00
N GLY A 143 -10.50 -16.98 -69.85
CA GLY A 143 -10.78 -15.57 -69.56
C GLY A 143 -10.58 -15.19 -68.09
N SER A 144 -9.48 -14.46 -67.82
CA SER A 144 -9.15 -13.71 -66.58
C SER A 144 -8.93 -14.51 -65.28
N ALA A 145 -7.77 -14.29 -64.66
CA ALA A 145 -7.40 -14.79 -63.33
C ALA A 145 -8.43 -14.34 -62.28
N THR A 146 -9.32 -15.25 -61.90
CA THR A 146 -10.34 -15.00 -60.89
C THR A 146 -9.70 -15.18 -59.52
N SER A 147 -9.60 -14.07 -58.77
CA SER A 147 -9.28 -14.03 -57.34
C SER A 147 -10.08 -15.08 -56.57
N MET A 148 -9.41 -15.89 -55.74
CA MET A 148 -10.11 -16.70 -54.75
C MET A 148 -11.02 -15.80 -53.89
N PRO A 149 -12.22 -16.24 -53.50
CA PRO A 149 -13.06 -15.48 -52.59
C PRO A 149 -12.34 -15.38 -51.23
N ALA A 150 -12.14 -14.15 -50.75
CA ALA A 150 -11.51 -13.90 -49.46
C ALA A 150 -12.31 -14.59 -48.34
N ARG A 151 -11.62 -15.22 -47.38
CA ARG A 151 -12.27 -15.89 -46.25
C ARG A 151 -12.82 -14.85 -45.28
N PRO A 152 -14.07 -14.95 -44.80
CA PRO A 152 -14.59 -14.03 -43.78
C PRO A 152 -13.86 -14.28 -42.45
N LEU A 153 -13.36 -13.21 -41.84
CA LEU A 153 -12.78 -13.22 -40.49
C LEU A 153 -13.86 -13.10 -39.41
N GLY A 154 -15.02 -12.53 -39.75
CA GLY A 154 -16.13 -12.26 -38.83
C GLY A 154 -16.56 -10.80 -38.86
N ALA A 155 -17.51 -10.44 -38.01
CA ALA A 155 -17.97 -9.07 -37.88
C ALA A 155 -17.19 -8.33 -36.78
N PHE A 156 -16.71 -7.12 -37.06
CA PHE A 156 -15.86 -6.37 -36.13
C PHE A 156 -16.27 -4.91 -35.97
N SER A 157 -15.87 -4.34 -34.84
CA SER A 157 -15.78 -2.90 -34.66
C SER A 157 -14.37 -2.50 -34.25
N MET A 158 -13.91 -1.33 -34.68
CA MET A 158 -12.54 -0.87 -34.50
C MET A 158 -12.45 0.55 -33.94
N ILE A 159 -11.47 0.77 -33.08
CA ILE A 159 -11.01 2.10 -32.65
C ILE A 159 -9.57 2.24 -33.10
N LEU A 160 -9.29 3.26 -33.91
CA LEU A 160 -7.94 3.66 -34.30
C LEU A 160 -7.56 4.94 -33.56
N ILE A 161 -6.41 4.95 -32.91
CA ILE A 161 -5.78 6.17 -32.40
C ILE A 161 -4.52 6.39 -33.23
N ALA A 162 -4.55 7.41 -34.09
CA ALA A 162 -3.46 7.70 -35.00
C ALA A 162 -2.21 8.15 -34.23
N CYS A 163 -1.08 7.49 -34.48
CA CYS A 163 0.19 7.82 -33.83
C CYS A 163 1.01 8.78 -34.68
N GLY A 164 0.43 9.92 -35.09
CA GLY A 164 1.14 11.07 -35.69
C GLY A 164 2.38 10.74 -36.55
N ASP A 165 3.55 11.14 -36.05
CA ASP A 165 4.87 10.97 -36.69
C ASP A 165 5.50 9.56 -36.56
N GLY A 166 4.80 8.61 -35.93
CA GLY A 166 5.31 7.29 -35.61
C GLY A 166 6.43 7.29 -34.55
N GLY A 167 6.70 8.44 -33.92
CA GLY A 167 7.75 8.57 -32.92
C GLY A 167 7.45 7.76 -31.65
N PRO A 168 8.47 7.35 -30.88
CA PRO A 168 8.29 6.49 -29.70
C PRO A 168 7.33 7.11 -28.67
N ARG A 169 7.37 8.44 -28.52
CA ARG A 169 6.47 9.18 -27.63
C ARG A 169 5.01 9.16 -28.12
N SER A 170 4.81 9.33 -29.43
CA SER A 170 3.48 9.30 -30.06
C SER A 170 2.84 7.91 -29.96
N VAL A 171 3.64 6.87 -30.14
CA VAL A 171 3.22 5.47 -29.96
C VAL A 171 2.87 5.19 -28.49
N GLU A 172 3.67 5.64 -27.54
CA GLU A 172 3.40 5.48 -26.12
C GLU A 172 2.11 6.20 -25.69
N ASP A 173 1.92 7.44 -26.15
CA ASP A 173 0.71 8.23 -25.90
C ASP A 173 -0.53 7.54 -26.50
N GLY A 174 -0.43 7.04 -27.74
CA GLY A 174 -1.47 6.26 -28.39
C GLY A 174 -1.82 4.99 -27.60
N ARG A 175 -0.80 4.26 -27.14
CA ARG A 175 -0.96 3.03 -26.37
C ARG A 175 -1.66 3.30 -25.04
N MET A 176 -1.27 4.38 -24.34
CA MET A 176 -1.89 4.77 -23.09
C MET A 176 -3.37 5.14 -23.28
N ARG A 177 -3.71 5.86 -24.36
CA ARG A 177 -5.10 6.20 -24.69
C ARG A 177 -5.92 4.96 -25.04
N CYS A 178 -5.40 4.05 -25.85
CA CYS A 178 -6.05 2.77 -26.14
C CYS A 178 -6.27 1.95 -24.86
N LYS A 179 -5.24 1.80 -24.03
CA LYS A 179 -5.36 1.07 -22.76
C LYS A 179 -6.46 1.63 -21.87
N LYS A 180 -6.48 2.96 -21.70
CA LYS A 180 -7.53 3.64 -20.92
C LYS A 180 -8.92 3.48 -21.54
N ALA A 181 -9.04 3.51 -22.86
CA ALA A 181 -10.31 3.26 -23.55
C ALA A 181 -10.80 1.82 -23.29
N ARG A 182 -9.91 0.84 -23.45
CA ARG A 182 -10.18 -0.58 -23.20
C ARG A 182 -10.64 -0.82 -21.76
N GLU A 183 -9.91 -0.29 -20.78
CA GLU A 183 -10.29 -0.40 -19.37
C GLU A 183 -11.69 0.16 -19.13
N ARG A 184 -12.05 1.32 -19.69
CA ARG A 184 -13.39 1.91 -19.54
C ARG A 184 -14.50 1.10 -20.22
N ILE A 185 -14.18 0.45 -21.33
CA ILE A 185 -15.14 -0.43 -22.03
C ILE A 185 -15.43 -1.65 -21.16
N LEU A 186 -14.38 -2.24 -20.57
CA LEU A 186 -14.44 -3.49 -19.79
C LEU A 186 -14.90 -3.30 -18.33
N ALA A 187 -14.60 -2.16 -17.69
CA ALA A 187 -14.76 -1.98 -16.24
C ALA A 187 -16.20 -2.04 -15.71
N GLY A 188 -17.23 -2.05 -16.58
CA GLY A 188 -18.60 -1.91 -16.08
C GLY A 188 -18.91 -0.46 -15.70
N SER A 189 -20.20 -0.11 -15.60
CA SER A 189 -20.65 1.14 -14.99
C SER A 189 -20.82 1.02 -13.48
N ASP A 190 -20.78 -0.22 -12.96
CA ASP A 190 -21.09 -0.50 -11.57
C ASP A 190 -19.81 -1.04 -10.90
N PHE A 191 -19.30 -0.34 -9.89
CA PHE A 191 -18.14 -0.78 -9.11
C PHE A 191 -18.38 -2.08 -8.30
N ASN A 192 -19.57 -2.71 -8.43
CA ASN A 192 -20.04 -3.81 -7.59
C ASN A 192 -20.35 -5.11 -8.37
N VAL A 193 -19.89 -5.26 -9.61
CA VAL A 193 -20.25 -6.44 -10.42
C VAL A 193 -19.32 -7.62 -10.12
N LYS A 194 -19.87 -8.66 -9.48
CA LYS A 194 -19.27 -10.00 -9.34
C LYS A 194 -19.28 -10.81 -10.65
N GLN A 195 -19.67 -10.21 -11.78
CA GLN A 195 -19.89 -10.87 -13.07
C GLN A 195 -19.31 -10.03 -14.23
N PRO A 196 -18.81 -10.67 -15.30
CA PRO A 196 -18.31 -9.96 -16.46
C PRO A 196 -19.41 -9.15 -17.15
N PRO A 197 -19.09 -8.00 -17.78
CA PRO A 197 -20.07 -7.19 -18.51
C PRO A 197 -20.67 -7.99 -19.68
N LYS A 198 -21.98 -7.83 -19.90
CA LYS A 198 -22.68 -8.51 -21.00
C LYS A 198 -22.16 -8.01 -22.36
N PRO A 199 -22.04 -8.87 -23.40
CA PRO A 199 -21.52 -8.46 -24.73
C PRO A 199 -22.24 -7.26 -25.35
N LYS A 200 -23.55 -7.14 -25.13
CA LYS A 200 -24.35 -6.00 -25.61
C LYS A 200 -23.92 -4.66 -24.98
N GLU A 201 -23.53 -4.66 -23.71
CA GLU A 201 -23.04 -3.45 -23.03
C GLU A 201 -21.63 -3.07 -23.48
N ILE A 202 -20.75 -4.07 -23.65
CA ILE A 202 -19.43 -3.89 -24.23
C ILE A 202 -19.57 -3.21 -25.59
N ARG A 203 -20.42 -3.74 -26.48
CA ARG A 203 -20.66 -3.15 -27.81
C ARG A 203 -21.13 -1.69 -27.74
N ARG A 204 -22.07 -1.37 -26.83
CA ARG A 204 -22.54 0.02 -26.65
C ARG A 204 -21.40 0.94 -26.20
N ARG A 205 -20.63 0.55 -25.17
CA ARG A 205 -19.53 1.37 -24.65
C ARG A 205 -18.39 1.50 -25.67
N PHE A 206 -18.12 0.44 -26.43
CA PHE A 206 -17.16 0.46 -27.52
C PHE A 206 -17.58 1.47 -28.59
N ALA A 207 -18.84 1.45 -29.02
CA ALA A 207 -19.36 2.43 -29.97
C ALA A 207 -19.28 3.87 -29.45
N ASP A 208 -19.56 4.09 -28.16
CA ASP A 208 -19.42 5.41 -27.52
C ASP A 208 -17.95 5.87 -27.43
N ALA A 209 -17.03 4.95 -27.18
CA ALA A 209 -15.59 5.23 -27.15
C ALA A 209 -15.07 5.55 -28.56
N ALA A 210 -15.49 4.76 -29.57
CA ALA A 210 -15.13 4.98 -30.96
C ALA A 210 -15.55 6.36 -31.45
N LYS A 211 -16.79 6.79 -31.17
CA LYS A 211 -17.27 8.13 -31.51
C LYS A 211 -16.48 9.28 -30.89
N LYS A 212 -15.85 9.04 -29.74
CA LYS A 212 -15.14 10.08 -28.96
C LYS A 212 -13.65 10.16 -29.27
N GLN A 213 -13.03 9.04 -29.65
CA GLN A 213 -11.58 8.92 -29.65
C GLN A 213 -11.00 8.25 -30.90
N SER A 214 -11.83 7.64 -31.75
CA SER A 214 -11.34 6.98 -32.96
C SER A 214 -11.10 8.00 -34.06
N ASP A 215 -9.94 7.91 -34.70
CA ASP A 215 -9.54 8.65 -35.89
C ASP A 215 -9.94 7.93 -37.18
N ASP A 216 -10.56 6.74 -37.07
CA ASP A 216 -11.06 5.99 -38.22
C ASP A 216 -12.36 6.57 -38.80
N GLN A 217 -12.61 6.38 -40.10
CA GLN A 217 -13.83 6.87 -40.77
C GLN A 217 -15.11 6.26 -40.20
N THR A 218 -15.03 5.05 -39.63
CA THR A 218 -16.15 4.38 -38.99
C THR A 218 -16.46 4.89 -37.58
N ALA A 219 -15.66 5.81 -37.02
CA ALA A 219 -15.88 6.39 -35.69
C ALA A 219 -17.31 6.90 -35.48
N SER A 220 -17.87 7.59 -36.48
CA SER A 220 -19.25 8.11 -36.47
C SER A 220 -20.32 7.00 -36.32
N LYS A 221 -20.04 5.81 -36.86
CA LYS A 221 -20.87 4.61 -36.76
C LYS A 221 -20.52 3.73 -35.55
N GLY A 222 -19.72 4.26 -34.62
CA GLY A 222 -19.28 3.50 -33.45
C GLY A 222 -18.16 2.50 -33.75
N GLY A 223 -17.40 2.73 -34.81
CA GLY A 223 -16.30 1.85 -35.23
C GLY A 223 -16.75 0.63 -36.02
N ASP A 224 -18.03 0.53 -36.40
CA ASP A 224 -18.58 -0.69 -37.01
C ASP A 224 -18.03 -0.92 -38.42
N LEU A 225 -17.29 -2.01 -38.60
CA LEU A 225 -16.73 -2.45 -39.88
C LEU A 225 -17.64 -3.44 -40.62
N GLY A 226 -18.65 -4.01 -39.95
CA GLY A 226 -19.43 -5.11 -40.50
C GLY A 226 -18.57 -6.38 -40.68
N GLU A 227 -18.91 -7.19 -41.68
CA GLU A 227 -18.15 -8.39 -42.05
C GLU A 227 -16.79 -8.00 -42.66
N VAL A 228 -15.72 -8.46 -42.01
CA VAL A 228 -14.34 -8.25 -42.46
C VAL A 228 -13.84 -9.54 -43.12
N PHE A 229 -13.14 -9.39 -44.24
CA PHE A 229 -12.51 -10.50 -44.95
C PHE A 229 -10.99 -10.51 -44.75
N SER A 230 -10.37 -11.67 -44.90
CA SER A 230 -8.93 -11.84 -44.85
C SER A 230 -8.22 -10.89 -45.82
N GLY A 231 -7.22 -10.15 -45.34
CA GLY A 231 -6.48 -9.14 -46.11
C GLY A 231 -7.11 -7.74 -46.11
N ALA A 232 -8.25 -7.52 -45.44
CA ALA A 232 -8.88 -6.20 -45.34
C ALA A 232 -8.32 -5.33 -44.22
N LEU A 233 -7.55 -5.91 -43.28
CA LEU A 233 -6.94 -5.21 -42.15
C LEU A 233 -5.41 -5.31 -42.22
N PRO A 234 -4.67 -4.39 -41.57
CA PRO A 234 -3.22 -4.54 -41.41
C PRO A 234 -2.88 -5.88 -40.73
N GLU A 235 -1.76 -6.49 -41.11
CA GLU A 235 -1.39 -7.86 -40.68
C GLU A 235 -1.45 -8.06 -39.16
N ALA A 236 -0.90 -7.13 -38.38
CA ALA A 236 -0.93 -7.18 -36.91
C ALA A 236 -2.36 -7.12 -36.34
N VAL A 237 -3.23 -6.32 -36.96
CA VAL A 237 -4.63 -6.13 -36.56
C VAL A 237 -5.44 -7.36 -36.94
N GLU A 238 -5.20 -7.93 -38.12
CA GLU A 238 -5.82 -9.18 -38.57
C GLU A 238 -5.43 -10.37 -37.69
N ALA A 239 -4.15 -10.48 -37.33
CA ALA A 239 -3.68 -11.52 -36.41
C ALA A 239 -4.39 -11.44 -35.05
N ALA A 240 -4.57 -10.23 -34.51
CA ALA A 240 -5.33 -10.04 -33.29
C ALA A 240 -6.83 -10.36 -33.48
N ALA A 241 -7.42 -9.97 -34.61
CA ALA A 241 -8.83 -10.24 -34.91
C ALA A 241 -9.16 -11.74 -34.96
N ARG A 242 -8.25 -12.57 -35.50
CA ARG A 242 -8.41 -14.03 -35.57
C ARG A 242 -8.43 -14.70 -34.19
N LEU A 243 -7.76 -14.12 -33.21
CA LEU A 243 -7.66 -14.66 -31.85
C LEU A 243 -8.83 -14.22 -30.94
N LEU A 244 -9.71 -13.34 -31.42
CA LEU A 244 -10.83 -12.85 -30.61
C LEU A 244 -12.04 -13.78 -30.69
N GLU A 245 -12.57 -14.11 -29.52
CA GLU A 245 -13.91 -14.67 -29.38
C GLU A 245 -14.99 -13.60 -29.61
N VAL A 246 -16.19 -14.03 -30.00
CA VAL A 246 -17.33 -13.13 -30.19
C VAL A 246 -17.68 -12.42 -28.87
N GLY A 247 -17.74 -11.09 -28.91
CA GLY A 247 -17.93 -10.23 -27.74
C GLY A 247 -16.62 -9.83 -27.04
N GLY A 248 -15.49 -10.40 -27.44
CA GLY A 248 -14.16 -10.09 -26.90
C GLY A 248 -13.59 -8.78 -27.44
N VAL A 249 -12.83 -8.08 -26.58
CA VAL A 249 -12.09 -6.85 -26.92
C VAL A 249 -10.59 -7.14 -26.90
N SER A 250 -9.89 -6.79 -27.97
CA SER A 250 -8.44 -7.02 -28.10
C SER A 250 -7.61 -6.25 -27.07
N ALA A 251 -6.35 -6.67 -26.92
CA ALA A 251 -5.30 -5.80 -26.38
C ALA A 251 -5.00 -4.66 -27.38
N GLU A 252 -4.12 -3.73 -26.99
CA GLU A 252 -3.71 -2.63 -27.86
C GLU A 252 -2.75 -3.16 -28.94
N VAL A 253 -3.16 -3.02 -30.21
CA VAL A 253 -2.38 -3.52 -31.36
C VAL A 253 -1.75 -2.36 -32.10
N LEU A 254 -0.43 -2.39 -32.27
CA LEU A 254 0.28 -1.39 -33.07
C LEU A 254 0.27 -1.79 -34.55
N SER A 255 0.00 -0.81 -35.41
CA SER A 255 0.18 -0.89 -36.86
C SER A 255 0.94 0.34 -37.36
N GLU A 256 1.21 0.40 -38.66
CA GLU A 256 1.85 1.54 -39.31
C GLU A 256 1.09 2.87 -39.12
N VAL A 257 -0.24 2.84 -39.03
CA VAL A 257 -1.07 4.05 -38.86
C VAL A 257 -1.27 4.47 -37.40
N GLY A 258 -0.97 3.57 -36.45
CA GLY A 258 -1.20 3.82 -35.02
C GLY A 258 -1.74 2.63 -34.26
N MET A 259 -2.37 2.91 -33.13
CA MET A 259 -2.85 1.93 -32.17
C MET A 259 -4.31 1.56 -32.42
N HIS A 260 -4.61 0.27 -32.39
CA HIS A 260 -5.92 -0.30 -32.67
C HIS A 260 -6.48 -1.03 -31.46
N LEU A 261 -7.79 -0.93 -31.30
CA LEU A 261 -8.60 -1.84 -30.50
C LEU A 261 -9.69 -2.44 -31.37
N LEU A 262 -9.92 -3.74 -31.21
CA LEU A 262 -10.93 -4.50 -31.94
C LEU A 262 -11.98 -5.03 -30.96
N LEU A 263 -13.23 -5.08 -31.41
CA LEU A 263 -14.30 -5.83 -30.80
C LEU A 263 -14.87 -6.78 -31.85
N ARG A 264 -14.89 -8.09 -31.57
CA ARG A 264 -15.59 -9.04 -32.43
C ARG A 264 -17.08 -9.00 -32.11
N THR A 265 -17.90 -8.61 -33.08
CA THR A 265 -19.35 -8.46 -32.90
C THR A 265 -20.14 -9.67 -33.38
N GLY A 266 -19.57 -10.52 -34.25
CA GLY A 266 -20.20 -11.72 -34.81
C GLY A 266 -19.23 -12.63 -35.54
#